data_AF-B5GHW9-F1
#
_entry.id   AF-B5GHW9-F1
#
_cell.length_a   1.000
_cell.length_b   1.000
_cell.length_c   1.000
_cell.angle_alpha   90.00
_cell.angle_beta   90.00
_cell.angle_gamma   90.00
#
_symmetry.space_group_name_H-M   'P 1'
#
loop_
_entity.id
_entity.type
_entity.pdbx_description
1 polymer ?
#
loop_
_entity_poly.entity_id
_entity_poly.type
_entity_poly.pdbx_seq_one_letter_code
_entity_poly.pdbx_strand_id
1 'polypeptide(L)'
;MPANISLSYAEIERVSNLLDTSVEQTLVPRMDEAKTEVDNLLDTSLVLTQSSPALQTQYEKFTTSLKEATDSIKGYAEQFRQIMNSVKDMDHDIAEKVNSSGQ
;
A
#
# COMPACT_ATOMS: atom_id res chain seq x y z
N MET A 1 20.64 18.99 20.69
CA MET A 1 19.20 18.72 20.61
C MET A 1 19.01 17.20 20.54
N PRO A 2 17.96 16.64 21.15
CA PRO A 2 18.04 15.39 21.91
C PRO A 2 18.17 14.13 21.07
N ALA A 3 18.79 13.12 21.69
CA ALA A 3 18.78 11.71 21.32
C ALA A 3 17.36 11.10 21.44
N ASN A 4 16.39 11.58 20.64
CA ASN A 4 15.01 11.06 20.61
C ASN A 4 14.60 10.50 19.25
N ILE A 5 15.44 10.60 18.21
CA ILE A 5 15.13 10.11 16.86
C ILE A 5 16.24 9.12 16.47
N SER A 6 15.90 7.82 16.50
CA SER A 6 16.71 6.75 15.94
C SER A 6 16.01 6.25 14.69
N LEU A 7 16.49 6.68 13.52
CA LEU A 7 15.90 6.33 12.23
C LEU A 7 16.80 5.35 11.47
N SER A 8 16.28 4.20 11.10
CA SER A 8 16.96 3.27 10.19
C SER A 8 16.39 3.42 8.79
N TYR A 9 17.10 4.17 7.94
CA TYR A 9 16.74 4.37 6.53
C TYR A 9 16.50 3.03 5.80
N ALA A 10 17.41 2.08 6.02
CA ALA A 10 17.33 0.76 5.42
C ALA A 10 16.12 -0.04 5.90
N GLU A 11 15.72 0.07 7.18
CA GLU A 11 14.52 -0.62 7.66
C GLU A 11 13.24 0.03 7.16
N ILE A 12 13.16 1.36 7.11
CA ILE A 12 12.02 2.07 6.54
C ILE A 12 11.82 1.64 5.08
N GLU A 13 12.90 1.67 4.29
CA GLU A 13 12.84 1.26 2.89
C GLU A 13 12.47 -0.22 2.74
N ARG A 14 13.03 -1.11 3.57
CA ARG A 14 12.69 -2.53 3.59
C ARG A 14 11.19 -2.75 3.87
N VAL A 15 10.64 -2.08 4.89
CA VAL A 15 9.23 -2.23 5.26
C VAL A 15 8.33 -1.63 4.20
N SER A 16 8.60 -0.42 3.72
CA SER A 16 7.80 0.20 2.64
C SER A 16 7.80 -0.67 1.37
N ASN A 17 8.93 -1.25 0.99
CA ASN A 17 9.01 -2.15 -0.17
C ASN A 17 8.24 -3.47 0.07
N LEU A 18 8.27 -4.01 1.30
CA LEU A 18 7.46 -5.17 1.66
C LEU A 18 5.97 -4.88 1.54
N LEU A 19 5.53 -3.70 2.00
CA LEU A 19 4.13 -3.28 1.91
C LEU A 19 3.68 -3.17 0.45
N ASP A 20 4.47 -2.49 -0.39
CA ASP A 20 4.17 -2.35 -1.83
C ASP A 20 4.12 -3.72 -2.51
N THR A 21 5.14 -4.55 -2.28
CA THR A 21 5.24 -5.90 -2.86
C THR A 21 4.06 -6.79 -2.42
N SER A 22 3.65 -6.70 -1.15
CA SER A 22 2.54 -7.49 -0.62
C SER A 22 1.22 -7.12 -1.30
N VAL A 23 1.00 -5.83 -1.53
CA VAL A 23 -0.19 -5.35 -2.26
C VAL A 23 -0.16 -5.81 -3.71
N GLU A 24 0.94 -5.57 -4.41
CA GLU A 24 1.04 -5.77 -5.86
C GLU A 24 1.16 -7.23 -6.28
N GLN A 25 1.91 -8.03 -5.52
CA GLN A 25 2.21 -9.41 -5.91
C GLN A 25 1.32 -10.45 -5.25
N THR A 26 0.62 -10.09 -4.17
CA THR A 26 -0.18 -11.06 -3.41
C THR A 26 -1.63 -10.63 -3.28
N LEU A 27 -1.90 -9.49 -2.64
CA LEU A 27 -3.27 -9.15 -2.26
C LEU A 27 -4.15 -8.85 -3.47
N VAL A 28 -3.74 -7.92 -4.35
CA VAL A 28 -4.52 -7.57 -5.54
C VAL A 28 -4.68 -8.78 -6.49
N PRO A 29 -3.62 -9.54 -6.83
CA PRO A 29 -3.77 -10.72 -7.67
C PRO A 29 -4.72 -11.78 -7.09
N ARG A 30 -4.65 -12.04 -5.77
CA ARG A 30 -5.55 -13.02 -5.12
C ARG A 30 -7.01 -12.58 -5.12
N MET A 31 -7.25 -11.28 -4.97
CA MET A 31 -8.60 -10.71 -5.09
C MET A 31 -9.14 -10.86 -6.52
N ASP A 32 -8.31 -10.61 -7.53
CA ASP A 32 -8.68 -10.78 -8.93
C ASP A 32 -8.95 -12.24 -9.30
N GLU A 33 -8.07 -13.16 -8.87
CA GLU A 33 -8.27 -14.60 -9.01
C GLU A 33 -9.62 -15.03 -8.42
N ALA A 34 -9.92 -14.63 -7.18
CA ALA A 34 -11.18 -14.98 -6.52
C ALA A 34 -12.41 -14.41 -7.24
N LYS A 35 -12.33 -13.17 -7.75
CA LYS A 35 -13.40 -12.56 -8.55
C LYS A 35 -13.63 -13.34 -9.85
N THR A 36 -12.58 -13.69 -10.57
CA THR A 36 -12.70 -14.48 -11.80
C THR A 36 -13.36 -15.84 -11.53
N GLU A 37 -12.98 -16.54 -10.47
CA GLU A 37 -13.60 -17.81 -10.11
C GLU A 37 -15.09 -17.66 -9.75
N VAL A 38 -15.47 -16.60 -9.03
CA VAL A 38 -16.89 -16.33 -8.72
C VAL A 38 -17.67 -15.97 -9.97
N ASP A 39 -17.12 -15.14 -10.85
CA ASP A 39 -17.77 -14.77 -12.11
C ASP A 39 -17.98 -16.03 -12.99
N ASN A 40 -16.97 -16.88 -13.10
CA ASN A 40 -17.06 -18.17 -13.82
C ASN A 40 -18.11 -19.10 -13.21
N LEU A 41 -18.16 -19.21 -11.89
CA LEU A 41 -19.17 -20.01 -11.18
C LEU A 41 -20.57 -19.53 -11.52
N LEU A 42 -20.83 -18.22 -11.45
CA LEU A 42 -22.15 -17.64 -11.67
C LEU A 42 -22.60 -17.63 -13.13
N ASP A 43 -21.64 -17.68 -14.07
CA ASP A 43 -21.88 -17.72 -15.51
C ASP A 43 -22.02 -19.15 -16.07
N THR A 44 -21.28 -20.12 -15.51
CA THR A 44 -21.20 -21.47 -16.08
C THR A 44 -21.84 -22.55 -15.21
N SER A 45 -21.58 -22.55 -13.90
CA SER A 45 -21.87 -23.71 -13.03
C SER A 45 -23.06 -23.51 -12.10
N LEU A 46 -23.39 -22.26 -11.75
CA LEU A 46 -24.49 -21.88 -10.87
C LEU A 46 -25.26 -20.70 -11.49
N VAL A 47 -25.89 -20.97 -12.64
CA VAL A 47 -26.64 -19.96 -13.38
C VAL A 47 -28.03 -19.80 -12.78
N LEU A 48 -28.19 -18.79 -11.93
CA LEU A 48 -29.47 -18.32 -11.44
C LEU A 48 -29.90 -17.14 -12.30
N THR A 49 -30.80 -17.36 -13.27
CA THR A 49 -31.16 -16.37 -14.31
C THR A 49 -31.59 -15.00 -13.79
N GLN A 50 -32.14 -14.93 -12.57
CA GLN A 50 -32.51 -13.66 -11.93
C GLN A 50 -31.49 -13.17 -10.88
N SER A 51 -30.73 -14.07 -10.27
CA SER A 51 -29.90 -13.76 -9.10
C SER A 51 -28.40 -13.67 -9.41
N SER A 52 -27.89 -14.39 -10.42
CA SER A 52 -26.49 -14.34 -10.85
C SER A 52 -26.00 -12.91 -11.15
N PRO A 53 -26.75 -12.06 -11.89
CA PRO A 53 -26.30 -10.68 -12.15
C PRO A 53 -26.18 -9.83 -10.87
N ALA A 54 -27.11 -10.01 -9.93
CA ALA A 54 -27.07 -9.30 -8.65
C ALA A 54 -25.90 -9.77 -7.79
N LEU A 55 -25.61 -11.08 -7.77
CA LEU A 55 -24.47 -11.66 -7.06
C LEU A 55 -23.13 -11.21 -7.66
N GLN A 56 -23.00 -11.19 -8.99
CA GLN A 56 -21.81 -10.65 -9.68
C GLN A 56 -21.58 -9.19 -9.30
N THR A 57 -22.63 -8.35 -9.33
CA THR A 57 -22.54 -6.94 -8.93
C THR A 57 -22.12 -6.78 -7.46
N GLN A 58 -22.67 -7.60 -6.57
CA GLN A 58 -22.32 -7.58 -5.14
C GLN A 58 -20.84 -7.95 -4.93
N TYR A 59 -20.35 -8.96 -5.66
CA TYR A 59 -18.98 -9.42 -5.55
C TYR A 59 -17.98 -8.44 -6.19
N GLU A 60 -18.35 -7.79 -7.29
CA GLU A 60 -17.57 -6.71 -7.89
C GLU A 60 -17.40 -5.56 -6.90
N LYS A 61 -18.48 -5.08 -6.28
CA LYS A 61 -18.40 -4.05 -5.23
C LYS A 61 -17.50 -4.46 -4.08
N PHE A 62 -17.63 -5.70 -3.61
CA PHE A 62 -16.78 -6.23 -2.54
C PHE A 62 -15.30 -6.24 -2.94
N THR A 63 -14.98 -6.73 -4.15
CA THR A 63 -13.61 -6.79 -4.66
C THR A 63 -13.02 -5.38 -4.81
N THR A 64 -13.79 -4.43 -5.32
CA THR A 64 -13.38 -3.03 -5.42
C THR A 64 -13.09 -2.43 -4.05
N SER A 65 -13.97 -2.59 -3.06
CA SER A 65 -13.74 -2.09 -1.71
C SER A 65 -12.50 -2.71 -1.04
N LEU A 66 -12.21 -3.99 -1.32
CA LEU A 66 -10.99 -4.62 -0.85
C LEU A 66 -9.73 -4.03 -1.51
N LYS A 67 -9.79 -3.75 -2.82
CA LYS A 67 -8.69 -3.10 -3.54
C LYS A 67 -8.41 -1.69 -3.00
N GLU A 68 -9.46 -0.91 -2.78
CA GLU A 68 -9.36 0.41 -2.15
C GLU A 68 -8.75 0.32 -0.74
N ALA A 69 -9.12 -0.70 0.04
CA ALA A 69 -8.52 -0.93 1.36
C ALA A 69 -7.01 -1.26 1.26
N THR A 70 -6.59 -2.03 0.24
CA THR A 70 -5.16 -2.28 0.00
C THR A 70 -4.38 -1.04 -0.43
N ASP A 71 -5.00 -0.05 -1.09
CA ASP A 71 -4.34 1.22 -1.38
C ASP A 71 -3.95 1.98 -0.11
N SER A 72 -4.70 1.79 0.99
CA SER A 72 -4.32 2.35 2.29
C SER A 72 -2.99 1.78 2.81
N ILE A 73 -2.66 0.53 2.45
CA ILE A 73 -1.37 -0.09 2.81
C ILE A 73 -0.22 0.61 2.08
N LYS A 74 -0.39 0.94 0.81
CA LYS A 74 0.56 1.77 0.04
C LYS A 74 0.70 3.17 0.64
N GLY A 75 -0.41 3.75 1.10
CA GLY A 75 -0.40 5.03 1.81
C GLY A 75 0.48 5.04 3.07
N TYR A 76 0.49 3.95 3.85
CA TYR A 76 1.43 3.82 4.98
C TYR A 76 2.89 3.73 4.52
N ALA A 77 3.17 2.99 3.45
CA ALA A 77 4.51 2.88 2.88
C ALA A 77 5.05 4.25 2.43
N GLU A 78 4.21 5.07 1.80
CA GLU A 78 4.51 6.44 1.41
C GLU A 78 4.75 7.36 2.61
N GLN A 79 3.92 7.28 3.65
CA GLN A 79 4.10 8.08 4.87
C GLN A 79 5.46 7.80 5.53
N PHE A 80 5.89 6.54 5.62
CA PHE A 80 7.21 6.22 6.15
C PHE A 80 8.35 6.81 5.31
N ARG A 81 8.21 6.79 3.97
CA ARG A 81 9.19 7.41 3.05
C ARG A 81 9.21 8.93 3.18
N GLN A 82 8.06 9.57 3.38
CA GLN A 82 7.97 11.01 3.61
C GLN A 82 8.67 11.41 4.91
N ILE A 83 8.40 10.71 6.02
CA ILE A 83 9.09 10.92 7.30
C ILE A 83 10.60 10.80 7.11
N MET A 84 11.04 9.76 6.40
CA MET A 84 12.46 9.54 6.09
C MET A 84 13.07 10.72 5.32
N ASN A 85 12.41 11.21 4.28
CA ASN A 85 12.91 12.33 3.48
C ASN A 85 12.97 13.62 4.31
N SER A 86 11.92 13.93 5.09
CA SER A 86 11.92 15.12 5.95
C SER A 86 13.06 15.10 6.98
N VAL A 87 13.43 13.92 7.50
CA VAL A 87 14.58 13.81 8.41
C VAL A 87 15.91 14.02 7.67
N LYS A 88 16.06 13.52 6.42
CA LYS A 88 17.26 13.80 5.60
C LYS A 88 17.42 15.29 5.32
N ASP A 89 16.34 15.95 4.92
CA ASP A 89 16.36 17.37 4.59
C ASP A 89 16.72 18.21 5.82
N MET A 90 16.18 17.85 6.99
CA MET A 90 16.52 18.50 8.26
C MET A 90 18.00 18.34 8.64
N ASP A 91 18.56 17.15 8.45
CA ASP A 91 19.98 16.88 8.73
C ASP A 91 20.90 17.67 7.77
N HIS A 92 20.52 17.75 6.51
CA HIS A 92 21.23 18.54 5.49
C HIS A 92 21.25 20.03 5.85
N ASP A 93 20.11 20.62 6.19
CA ASP A 93 19.99 22.02 6.60
C ASP A 93 20.84 22.33 7.85
N ILE A 94 20.91 21.40 8.80
CA ILE A 94 21.74 21.54 10.00
C ILE A 94 23.23 21.51 9.62
N ALA A 95 23.64 20.57 8.77
CA ALA A 95 25.02 20.45 8.31
C ALA A 95 25.48 21.71 7.55
N GLU A 96 24.63 22.26 6.67
CA GLU A 96 24.91 23.52 5.99
C GLU A 96 25.12 24.68 6.95
N LYS A 97 24.20 24.85 7.92
CA LYS A 97 24.30 25.92 8.93
C LYS A 97 25.54 25.79 9.79
N VAL A 98 25.91 24.57 10.19
CA VAL A 98 27.14 24.34 10.98
C VAL A 98 28.38 24.71 10.18
N ASN A 99 28.45 24.30 8.91
CA ASN A 99 29.57 24.62 8.03
C ASN A 99 29.67 26.12 7.73
N SER A 100 28.54 26.81 7.57
CA SER A 100 28.52 28.27 7.32
C SER A 100 28.82 29.11 8.56
N SER A 101 28.55 28.59 9.77
CA SER A 101 28.81 29.29 11.04
C SER A 101 30.26 29.15 11.53
N GLY A 102 31.02 28.23 10.93
CA GLY A 102 32.43 27.98 11.24
C GLY A 102 33.42 28.77 10.38
N GLN A 103 32.95 29.58 9.43
CA GLN A 103 33.71 30.58 8.67
C GLN A 103 33.41 31.99 9.18
#